data_AF-A0A5J6WV58-F1
#
_entry.id   AF-A0A5J6WV58-F1
#
_cell.length_a   1.000
_cell.length_b   1.000
_cell.length_c   1.000
_cell.angle_alpha   90.00
_cell.angle_beta   90.00
_cell.angle_gamma   90.00
#
_symmetry.space_group_name_H-M   'P 1'
#
loop_
_entity.id
_entity.type
_entity.pdbx_description
1 polymer ?
#
loop_
_entity_poly.entity_id
_entity_poly.type
_entity_poly.pdbx_seq_one_letter_code
_entity_poly.pdbx_strand_id
1 'polypeptide(L)'
;MDDDILIIDDEATPADEPRRYWKVLIVDDEPEVHRVTRVTLSQFEFDGKGLDLLHAYSAREAMSLMEQQGDIALLLLDVVMETDNAGLEVVRFVRETLQNNMVRIVLRTGQPGQAPEDDVVSNFDINDYKDKTELTSQKLRTLLRASLRSYRDIRTLERNRRGLQKVIEASRGIFEKRALRTFIEGAREQLSALLNLEDSVLYDLKQSAYEVQDNQLQTLDALPDSVDLALAPPIVQQAMQAQSNIYGQKELVLYCKNSRHHLLFHVEGNQHLSEVDTGLLSLFTENIIVALENIRLNEVIADNQREIIYRIGELVETRSKESGLHVKRVALYTELFCQLLGMEEDRCELIKRASPLHDIGKVGIPDSILHKPGKLTPEEWEIMKTHAQLGQDMLSGSQLELFQIGATIAGYHHEKWDGSGYPRGLVGESIPLEGRIVALADVFDALGSDRCYKKAWPLDQVLALISKERGHHFDPTLVDLMMAHLDDFLAIRDQYRDHYLGDH
;
A
#
# COMPACT_ATOMS: atom_id res chain seq x y z
N MET A 1 9.64 25.61 -70.91
CA MET A 1 9.46 26.42 -69.69
C MET A 1 8.08 26.09 -69.19
N ASP A 2 7.87 25.20 -68.22
CA ASP A 2 8.81 24.55 -67.31
C ASP A 2 8.27 23.16 -66.95
N ASP A 3 9.21 22.24 -66.74
CA ASP A 3 9.01 20.96 -66.06
C ASP A 3 8.74 21.26 -64.58
N ASP A 4 7.62 20.78 -64.04
CA ASP A 4 7.44 20.61 -62.60
C ASP A 4 6.94 19.18 -62.35
N ILE A 5 7.90 18.26 -62.44
CA ILE A 5 7.80 16.92 -61.86
C ILE A 5 8.08 17.09 -60.36
N LEU A 6 7.04 16.94 -59.55
CA LEU A 6 7.14 16.79 -58.10
C LEU A 6 8.06 15.60 -57.78
N ILE A 7 9.27 15.92 -57.30
CA ILE A 7 10.20 14.97 -56.70
C ILE A 7 9.59 14.51 -55.38
N ILE A 8 9.40 13.20 -55.27
CA ILE A 8 9.12 12.49 -54.02
C ILE A 8 10.44 12.45 -53.27
N ASP A 9 10.53 13.14 -52.12
CA ASP A 9 11.67 12.99 -51.22
C ASP A 9 11.51 11.69 -50.42
N ASP A 10 12.54 10.86 -50.54
CA ASP A 10 12.72 9.58 -49.87
C ASP A 10 12.76 9.74 -48.34
N GLU A 11 12.07 8.81 -47.68
CA GLU A 11 12.30 8.24 -46.35
C GLU A 11 13.15 9.07 -45.38
N ALA A 12 12.44 9.70 -44.43
CA ALA A 12 13.02 10.00 -43.13
C ALA A 12 13.56 8.70 -42.51
N THR A 13 14.88 8.63 -42.39
CA THR A 13 15.59 7.59 -41.66
C THR A 13 15.05 7.57 -40.22
N PRO A 14 14.74 6.40 -39.63
CA PRO A 14 14.24 6.35 -38.27
C PRO A 14 15.31 6.92 -37.33
N ALA A 15 14.89 7.81 -36.44
CA ALA A 15 15.72 8.39 -35.40
C ALA A 15 16.38 7.28 -34.57
N ASP A 16 17.72 7.33 -34.47
CA ASP A 16 18.55 6.41 -33.68
C ASP A 16 18.07 6.40 -32.22
N GLU A 17 17.64 5.25 -31.70
CA GLU A 17 17.25 5.06 -30.30
C GLU A 17 18.41 5.42 -29.34
N PRO A 18 18.12 5.89 -28.10
CA PRO A 18 19.17 6.18 -27.12
C PRO A 18 19.91 4.90 -26.72
N ARG A 19 21.07 4.67 -27.32
CA ARG A 19 21.96 3.54 -26.98
C ARG A 19 22.29 3.59 -25.49
N ARG A 20 21.91 2.55 -24.73
CA ARG A 20 22.35 2.34 -23.35
C ARG A 20 23.75 1.71 -23.37
N TYR A 21 24.69 2.32 -22.63
CA TYR A 21 26.09 1.90 -22.60
C TYR A 21 26.47 1.30 -21.24
N TRP A 22 27.40 0.35 -21.22
CA TRP A 22 28.04 -0.10 -19.98
C TRP A 22 29.07 0.94 -19.54
N LYS A 23 28.90 1.50 -18.36
CA LYS A 23 29.87 2.46 -17.79
C LYS A 23 31.08 1.73 -17.25
N VAL A 24 32.24 2.06 -17.80
CA VAL A 24 33.54 1.56 -17.37
C VAL A 24 34.40 2.76 -16.98
N LEU A 25 34.82 2.82 -15.72
CA LEU A 25 35.70 3.87 -15.24
C LEU A 25 37.15 3.42 -15.38
N ILE A 26 37.93 4.20 -16.13
CA ILE A 26 39.37 4.04 -16.28
C ILE A 26 40.05 5.07 -15.37
N VAL A 27 40.89 4.58 -14.48
CA VAL A 27 41.66 5.39 -13.54
C VAL A 27 43.14 5.11 -13.74
N ASP A 28 43.85 6.11 -14.25
CA ASP A 28 45.28 6.06 -14.55
C ASP A 28 45.78 7.50 -14.65
N ASP A 29 46.95 7.81 -14.10
CA ASP A 29 47.52 9.16 -14.21
C ASP A 29 48.18 9.39 -15.58
N GLU A 30 48.44 8.34 -16.36
CA GLU A 30 49.01 8.41 -17.70
C GLU A 30 47.95 8.64 -18.80
N PRO A 31 47.95 9.80 -19.50
CA PRO A 31 46.98 10.08 -20.55
C PRO A 31 47.02 9.11 -21.74
N GLU A 32 48.17 8.47 -21.98
CA GLU A 32 48.31 7.47 -23.05
C GLU A 32 47.47 6.23 -22.79
N VAL A 33 47.38 5.77 -21.53
CA VAL A 33 46.58 4.59 -21.17
C VAL A 33 45.11 4.82 -21.52
N HIS A 34 44.61 6.04 -21.29
CA HIS A 34 43.24 6.43 -21.62
C HIS A 34 42.99 6.39 -23.13
N ARG A 35 43.93 6.92 -23.93
CA ARG A 35 43.87 6.89 -25.41
C ARG A 35 43.90 5.47 -25.95
N VAL A 36 44.87 4.66 -25.52
CA VAL A 36 45.06 3.28 -25.98
C VAL A 36 43.84 2.42 -25.63
N THR A 37 43.31 2.58 -24.41
CA THR A 37 42.12 1.83 -23.96
C THR A 37 40.90 2.21 -24.81
N ARG A 38 40.70 3.51 -25.11
CA ARG A 38 39.62 3.99 -25.99
C ARG A 38 39.70 3.38 -27.39
N VAL A 39 40.89 3.39 -28.00
CA VAL A 39 41.09 2.84 -29.36
C VAL A 39 40.83 1.33 -29.36
N THR A 40 41.38 0.62 -28.39
CA THR A 40 41.26 -0.85 -28.26
C THR A 40 39.81 -1.32 -28.09
N LEU A 41 38.98 -0.52 -27.40
CA LEU A 41 37.61 -0.87 -27.05
C LEU A 41 36.54 -0.19 -27.91
N SER A 42 36.93 0.58 -28.93
CA SER A 42 36.02 1.31 -29.82
C SER A 42 34.94 0.44 -30.49
N GLN A 43 35.24 -0.83 -30.75
CA GLN A 43 34.32 -1.84 -31.29
C GLN A 43 34.00 -2.95 -30.28
N PHE A 44 34.00 -2.63 -29.00
CA PHE A 44 33.58 -3.56 -27.97
C PHE A 44 32.07 -3.51 -27.80
N GLU A 45 31.45 -4.69 -27.78
CA GLU A 45 30.04 -4.85 -27.50
C GLU A 45 29.85 -6.07 -26.60
N PHE A 46 28.94 -5.93 -25.64
CA PHE A 46 28.49 -7.01 -24.79
C PHE A 46 27.00 -6.83 -24.48
N ASP A 47 26.21 -7.87 -24.75
CA ASP A 47 24.78 -7.90 -24.48
C ASP A 47 23.99 -6.79 -25.22
N GLY A 48 24.35 -6.52 -26.48
CA GLY A 48 23.72 -5.47 -27.30
C GLY A 48 24.13 -4.04 -26.94
N LYS A 49 25.02 -3.86 -25.95
CA LYS A 49 25.41 -2.55 -25.42
C LYS A 49 26.90 -2.28 -25.69
N GLY A 50 27.19 -1.05 -26.11
CA GLY A 50 28.55 -0.52 -26.20
C GLY A 50 29.11 -0.12 -24.82
N LEU A 51 30.29 0.47 -24.79
CA LEU A 51 30.89 1.02 -23.57
C LEU A 51 30.79 2.54 -23.52
N ASP A 52 30.50 3.07 -22.35
CA ASP A 52 30.72 4.47 -21.99
C ASP A 52 31.96 4.50 -21.09
N LEU A 53 33.06 5.04 -21.63
CA LEU A 53 34.33 5.08 -20.94
C LEU A 53 34.44 6.39 -20.16
N LEU A 54 34.32 6.28 -18.85
CA LEU A 54 34.59 7.35 -17.91
C LEU A 54 36.09 7.38 -17.61
N HIS A 55 36.63 8.56 -17.34
CA HIS A 55 38.05 8.77 -17.16
C HIS A 55 38.31 9.58 -15.90
N ALA A 56 39.21 9.08 -15.05
CA ALA A 56 39.77 9.80 -13.92
C ALA A 56 41.30 9.71 -13.99
N TYR A 57 41.97 10.83 -13.70
CA TYR A 57 43.43 10.94 -13.75
C TYR A 57 44.08 10.96 -12.36
N SER A 58 43.28 10.76 -11.31
CA SER A 58 43.73 10.67 -9.91
C SER A 58 42.75 9.85 -9.08
N ALA A 59 43.18 9.40 -7.90
CA ALA A 59 42.30 8.71 -6.96
C ALA A 59 41.12 9.59 -6.54
N ARG A 60 41.36 10.90 -6.33
CA ARG A 60 40.32 11.85 -5.94
C ARG A 60 39.22 12.00 -6.99
N GLU A 61 39.60 12.09 -8.26
CA GLU A 61 38.62 12.13 -9.36
C GLU A 61 37.83 10.83 -9.46
N ALA A 62 38.49 9.68 -9.29
CA ALA A 62 37.83 8.39 -9.30
C ALA A 62 36.79 8.25 -8.18
N MET A 63 37.15 8.64 -6.94
CA MET A 63 36.22 8.64 -5.81
C MET A 63 35.00 9.54 -6.07
N SER A 64 35.22 10.75 -6.60
CA SER A 64 34.13 11.67 -6.95
C SER A 64 33.19 11.11 -8.02
N LEU A 65 33.72 10.41 -9.03
CA LEU A 65 32.89 9.78 -10.06
C LEU A 65 32.10 8.60 -9.51
N MET A 66 32.70 7.79 -8.62
CA MET A 66 32.02 6.67 -7.95
C MET A 66 30.90 7.15 -7.02
N GLU A 67 31.05 8.30 -6.37
CA GLU A 67 29.97 8.93 -5.58
C GLU A 67 28.82 9.43 -6.44
N GLN A 68 29.14 10.06 -7.58
CA GLN A 68 28.14 10.66 -8.46
C GLN A 68 27.41 9.62 -9.33
N GLN A 69 28.04 8.48 -9.62
CA GLN A 69 27.53 7.47 -10.55
C GLN A 69 27.56 6.06 -9.94
N GLY A 70 26.44 5.66 -9.34
CA GLY A 70 26.30 4.34 -8.71
C GLY A 70 26.17 3.16 -9.68
N ASP A 71 26.02 3.39 -10.98
CA ASP A 71 25.79 2.39 -12.03
C ASP A 71 27.06 2.03 -12.83
N ILE A 72 28.25 2.42 -12.35
CA ILE A 72 29.53 2.00 -12.92
C ILE A 72 29.67 0.48 -12.76
N ALA A 73 29.88 -0.22 -13.89
CA ALA A 73 29.91 -1.68 -13.94
C ALA A 73 31.31 -2.25 -13.65
N LEU A 74 32.33 -1.58 -14.17
CA LEU A 74 33.73 -1.99 -14.06
C LEU A 74 34.64 -0.79 -13.80
N LEU A 75 35.57 -0.97 -12.88
CA LEU A 75 36.66 -0.07 -12.57
C LEU A 75 37.98 -0.70 -13.03
N LEU A 76 38.62 -0.10 -14.04
CA LEU A 76 39.99 -0.42 -14.46
C LEU A 76 40.92 0.58 -13.79
N LEU A 77 41.62 0.14 -12.74
CA LEU A 77 42.28 1.03 -11.80
C LEU A 77 43.77 0.74 -11.74
N ASP A 78 44.59 1.78 -11.92
CA ASP A 78 46.02 1.67 -11.66
C ASP A 78 46.30 1.64 -10.16
N VAL A 79 47.29 0.82 -9.76
CA VAL A 79 47.67 0.68 -8.35
C VAL A 79 48.47 1.88 -7.87
N VAL A 80 49.44 2.32 -8.69
CA VAL A 80 50.40 3.37 -8.38
C VAL A 80 50.11 4.58 -9.27
N MET A 81 49.75 5.71 -8.67
CA MET A 81 49.46 6.97 -9.37
C MET A 81 50.14 8.13 -8.64
N GLU A 82 49.38 9.06 -8.05
CA GLU A 82 49.93 10.15 -7.24
C GLU A 82 50.71 9.67 -5.99
N THR A 83 50.38 8.47 -5.51
CA THR A 83 51.08 7.76 -4.44
C THR A 83 51.15 6.27 -4.78
N ASP A 84 52.05 5.54 -4.11
CA ASP A 84 52.25 4.10 -4.30
C ASP A 84 51.01 3.24 -3.97
N ASN A 85 50.05 3.80 -3.23
CA ASN A 85 48.82 3.10 -2.80
C ASN A 85 47.53 3.81 -3.24
N ALA A 86 47.61 4.82 -4.11
CA ALA A 86 46.46 5.62 -4.52
C ALA A 86 45.30 4.75 -5.06
N GLY A 87 45.62 3.72 -5.85
CA GLY A 87 44.61 2.76 -6.33
C GLY A 87 43.95 1.99 -5.19
N LEU A 88 44.73 1.46 -4.25
CA LEU A 88 44.20 0.70 -3.11
C LEU A 88 43.28 1.54 -2.22
N GLU A 89 43.55 2.84 -2.10
CA GLU A 89 42.67 3.78 -1.40
C GLU A 89 41.31 3.91 -2.09
N VAL A 90 41.27 3.97 -3.43
CA VAL A 90 40.00 3.95 -4.20
C VAL A 90 39.25 2.64 -3.96
N VAL A 91 39.94 1.50 -3.92
CA VAL A 91 39.29 0.20 -3.63
C VAL A 91 38.64 0.20 -2.25
N ARG A 92 39.38 0.64 -1.21
CA ARG A 92 38.84 0.75 0.14
C ARG A 92 37.66 1.71 0.20
N PHE A 93 37.75 2.86 -0.48
CA PHE A 93 36.65 3.80 -0.55
C PHE A 93 35.38 3.14 -1.14
N VAL A 94 35.51 2.41 -2.25
CA VAL A 94 34.38 1.74 -2.90
C VAL A 94 33.78 0.63 -2.04
N ARG A 95 34.60 -0.19 -1.37
CA ARG A 95 34.13 -1.34 -0.57
C ARG A 95 33.74 -0.99 0.87
N GLU A 96 34.50 -0.16 1.55
CA GLU A 96 34.27 0.20 2.96
C GLU A 96 33.34 1.41 3.10
N THR A 97 33.51 2.44 2.27
CA THR A 97 32.77 3.72 2.41
C THR A 97 31.46 3.71 1.62
N LEU A 98 31.52 3.42 0.31
CA LEU A 98 30.32 3.32 -0.53
C LEU A 98 29.55 2.01 -0.33
N GLN A 99 30.19 1.01 0.30
CA GLN A 99 29.65 -0.36 0.44
C GLN A 99 29.16 -0.96 -0.88
N ASN A 100 29.79 -0.57 -1.99
CA ASN A 100 29.40 -1.02 -3.31
C ASN A 100 30.16 -2.32 -3.61
N ASN A 101 29.54 -3.45 -3.26
CA ASN A 101 30.06 -4.78 -3.56
C ASN A 101 29.65 -5.28 -4.96
N MET A 102 28.98 -4.46 -5.77
CA MET A 102 28.48 -4.83 -7.10
C MET A 102 29.49 -4.48 -8.19
N VAL A 103 30.08 -3.28 -8.16
CA VAL A 103 31.07 -2.87 -9.17
C VAL A 103 32.25 -3.85 -9.21
N ARG A 104 32.66 -4.24 -10.41
CA ARG A 104 33.84 -5.07 -10.59
C ARG A 104 35.09 -4.21 -10.57
N ILE A 105 36.14 -4.62 -9.87
CA ILE A 105 37.39 -3.88 -9.77
C ILE A 105 38.51 -4.74 -10.33
N VAL A 106 39.23 -4.19 -11.31
CA VAL A 106 40.41 -4.81 -11.91
C VAL A 106 41.58 -3.86 -11.71
N LEU A 107 42.56 -4.32 -10.93
CA LEU A 107 43.78 -3.57 -10.71
C LEU A 107 44.78 -3.82 -11.83
N ARG A 108 45.45 -2.75 -12.25
CA ARG A 108 46.53 -2.76 -13.21
C ARG A 108 47.77 -2.16 -12.56
N THR A 109 48.95 -2.68 -12.83
CA THR A 109 50.20 -2.04 -12.39
C THR A 109 51.30 -2.23 -13.42
N GLY A 110 52.20 -1.25 -13.57
CA GLY A 110 53.46 -1.43 -14.30
C GLY A 110 54.60 -1.97 -13.44
N GLN A 111 54.38 -2.13 -12.12
CA GLN A 111 55.41 -2.52 -11.15
C GLN A 111 54.87 -3.59 -10.17
N PRO A 112 54.83 -4.88 -10.57
CA PRO A 112 54.25 -5.95 -9.76
C PRO A 112 54.99 -6.25 -8.44
N GLY A 113 56.17 -5.68 -8.20
CA GLY A 113 56.99 -5.95 -7.01
C GLY A 113 56.64 -5.18 -5.73
N GLN A 114 55.78 -4.16 -5.80
CA GLN A 114 55.47 -3.29 -4.65
C GLN A 114 54.25 -3.76 -3.83
N ALA A 115 53.36 -4.54 -4.44
CA ALA A 115 52.21 -5.16 -3.78
C ALA A 115 52.00 -6.58 -4.35
N PRO A 116 52.19 -7.64 -3.56
CA PRO A 116 51.98 -9.02 -4.03
C PRO A 116 50.52 -9.24 -4.44
N GLU A 117 50.32 -9.79 -5.64
CA GLU A 117 48.99 -10.04 -6.22
C GLU A 117 48.06 -10.81 -5.27
N ASP A 118 48.55 -11.91 -4.68
CA ASP A 118 47.76 -12.76 -3.78
C ASP A 118 47.28 -12.00 -2.52
N ASP A 119 48.09 -11.10 -1.98
CA ASP A 119 47.76 -10.31 -0.79
C ASP A 119 46.72 -9.22 -1.12
N VAL A 120 46.83 -8.60 -2.29
CA VAL A 120 45.90 -7.54 -2.72
C VAL A 120 44.54 -8.14 -3.08
N VAL A 121 44.52 -9.26 -3.81
CA VAL A 121 43.27 -9.95 -4.17
C VAL A 121 42.54 -10.45 -2.92
N SER A 122 43.26 -10.99 -1.93
CA SER A 122 42.65 -11.53 -0.71
C SER A 122 42.14 -10.45 0.24
N ASN A 123 42.85 -9.33 0.38
CA ASN A 123 42.53 -8.31 1.39
C ASN A 123 41.55 -7.22 0.91
N PHE A 124 41.39 -7.01 -0.40
CA PHE A 124 40.65 -5.86 -0.94
C PHE A 124 39.39 -6.19 -1.76
N ASP A 125 38.95 -7.46 -1.80
CA ASP A 125 37.75 -7.92 -2.54
C ASP A 125 37.66 -7.35 -3.97
N ILE A 126 38.75 -7.57 -4.72
CA ILE A 126 38.89 -7.21 -6.13
C ILE A 126 38.67 -8.44 -7.03
N ASN A 127 38.41 -8.21 -8.32
CA ASN A 127 38.05 -9.28 -9.24
C ASN A 127 39.22 -9.81 -10.07
N ASP A 128 40.21 -8.96 -10.34
CA ASP A 128 41.41 -9.38 -11.04
C ASP A 128 42.55 -8.39 -10.78
N TYR A 129 43.78 -8.87 -10.94
CA TYR A 129 45.01 -8.10 -10.85
C TYR A 129 45.88 -8.44 -12.05
N LYS A 130 46.37 -7.44 -12.77
CA LYS A 130 47.13 -7.65 -14.02
C LYS A 130 48.27 -6.67 -14.18
N ASP A 131 49.39 -7.16 -14.70
CA ASP A 131 50.48 -6.29 -15.16
C ASP A 131 50.04 -5.54 -16.44
N LYS A 132 50.31 -4.23 -16.51
CA LYS A 132 50.04 -3.38 -17.69
C LYS A 132 50.68 -3.95 -18.96
N THR A 133 51.86 -4.57 -18.86
CA THR A 133 52.61 -5.15 -19.99
C THR A 133 52.01 -6.47 -20.48
N GLU A 134 51.30 -7.20 -19.63
CA GLU A 134 50.68 -8.47 -19.99
C GLU A 134 49.28 -8.31 -20.58
N LEU A 135 48.70 -7.10 -20.51
CA LEU A 135 47.33 -6.79 -20.88
C LEU A 135 47.20 -6.49 -22.38
N THR A 136 47.35 -7.51 -23.22
CA THR A 136 47.14 -7.36 -24.67
C THR A 136 45.69 -6.96 -24.98
N SER A 137 45.44 -6.35 -26.14
CA SER A 137 44.09 -5.95 -26.58
C SER A 137 43.09 -7.11 -26.54
N GLN A 138 43.51 -8.32 -26.89
CA GLN A 138 42.66 -9.51 -26.80
C GLN A 138 42.34 -9.87 -25.35
N LYS A 139 43.34 -9.88 -24.46
CA LYS A 139 43.16 -10.18 -23.03
C LYS A 139 42.24 -9.16 -22.36
N LEU A 140 42.43 -7.86 -22.63
CA LEU A 140 41.58 -6.79 -22.13
C LEU A 140 40.11 -6.99 -22.55
N ARG A 141 39.85 -7.36 -23.81
CA ARG A 141 38.48 -7.65 -24.28
C ARG A 141 37.87 -8.87 -23.58
N THR A 142 38.61 -9.95 -23.36
CA THR A 142 38.09 -11.11 -22.61
C THR A 142 37.82 -10.77 -21.15
N LEU A 143 38.71 -10.00 -20.52
CA LEU A 143 38.54 -9.53 -19.14
C LEU A 143 37.29 -8.68 -19.01
N LEU A 144 37.10 -7.68 -19.88
CA LEU A 144 35.88 -6.87 -19.91
C LEU A 144 34.62 -7.72 -20.06
N ARG A 145 34.59 -8.70 -20.98
CA ARG A 145 33.43 -9.60 -21.11
C ARG A 145 33.15 -10.40 -19.85
N ALA A 146 34.19 -10.92 -19.19
CA ALA A 146 34.03 -11.69 -17.96
C ALA A 146 33.53 -10.81 -16.81
N SER A 147 34.12 -9.62 -16.64
CA SER A 147 33.73 -8.67 -15.59
C SER A 147 32.32 -8.13 -15.80
N LEU A 148 31.97 -7.69 -17.02
CA LEU A 148 30.63 -7.19 -17.29
C LEU A 148 29.56 -8.27 -17.14
N ARG A 149 29.85 -9.52 -17.52
CA ARG A 149 28.97 -10.66 -17.25
C ARG A 149 28.77 -10.84 -15.74
N SER A 150 29.86 -10.85 -14.96
CA SER A 150 29.78 -10.98 -13.50
C SER A 150 28.99 -9.84 -12.86
N TYR A 151 29.19 -8.60 -13.30
CA TYR A 151 28.42 -7.44 -12.83
C TYR A 151 26.91 -7.62 -13.08
N ARG A 152 26.53 -7.98 -14.31
CA ARG A 152 25.14 -8.24 -14.70
C ARG A 152 24.50 -9.31 -13.82
N ASP A 153 25.21 -10.42 -13.60
CA ASP A 153 24.69 -11.55 -12.84
C ASP A 153 24.51 -11.19 -11.34
N ILE A 154 25.46 -10.44 -10.75
CA ILE A 154 25.35 -9.93 -9.36
C ILE A 154 24.21 -8.91 -9.21
N ARG A 155 24.06 -8.00 -10.18
CA ARG A 155 22.97 -7.02 -10.16
C ARG A 155 21.61 -7.70 -10.22
N THR A 156 21.49 -8.76 -11.02
CA THR A 156 20.30 -9.62 -11.07
C THR A 156 20.00 -10.24 -9.70
N LEU A 157 21.01 -10.81 -9.03
CA LEU A 157 20.86 -11.40 -7.71
C LEU A 157 20.46 -10.39 -6.62
N GLU A 158 21.09 -9.22 -6.57
CA GLU A 158 20.77 -8.19 -5.57
C GLU A 158 19.36 -7.62 -5.76
N ARG A 159 18.90 -7.48 -7.01
CA ARG A 159 17.50 -7.14 -7.31
C ARG A 159 16.53 -8.21 -6.80
N ASN A 160 16.80 -9.49 -7.07
CA ASN A 160 15.97 -10.60 -6.57
C ASN A 160 15.90 -10.60 -5.03
N ARG A 161 17.04 -10.36 -4.35
CA ARG A 161 17.10 -10.26 -2.89
C ARG A 161 16.25 -9.10 -2.36
N ARG A 162 16.34 -7.92 -2.96
CA ARG A 162 15.54 -6.73 -2.57
C ARG A 162 14.05 -6.92 -2.84
N GLY A 163 13.68 -7.50 -3.98
CA GLY A 163 12.27 -7.80 -4.31
C GLY A 163 11.64 -8.76 -3.29
N LEU A 164 12.36 -9.82 -2.90
CA LEU A 164 11.92 -10.73 -1.86
C LEU A 164 11.79 -10.03 -0.50
N GLN A 165 12.72 -9.15 -0.16
CA GLN A 165 12.67 -8.38 1.09
C GLN A 165 11.42 -7.46 1.15
N LYS A 166 11.09 -6.76 0.06
CA LYS A 166 9.88 -5.92 -0.01
C LYS A 166 8.59 -6.73 0.17
N VAL A 167 8.50 -7.93 -0.40
CA VAL A 167 7.31 -8.78 -0.20
C VAL A 167 7.21 -9.32 1.22
N ILE A 168 8.34 -9.65 1.85
CA ILE A 168 8.36 -9.98 3.29
C ILE A 168 7.95 -8.76 4.13
N GLU A 169 8.40 -7.55 3.81
CA GLU A 169 8.01 -6.33 4.54
C GLU A 169 6.54 -5.98 4.34
N ALA A 170 6.01 -6.10 3.11
CA ALA A 170 4.58 -5.96 2.81
C ALA A 170 3.74 -7.00 3.58
N SER A 171 4.27 -8.21 3.78
CA SER A 171 3.60 -9.22 4.61
C SER A 171 3.57 -8.87 6.10
N ARG A 172 4.44 -7.97 6.57
CA ARG A 172 4.54 -7.53 7.98
C ARG A 172 3.74 -6.27 8.30
N GLY A 173 3.43 -5.44 7.31
CA GLY A 173 2.64 -4.22 7.49
C GLY A 173 1.16 -4.46 7.22
N ILE A 174 0.41 -5.02 8.17
CA ILE A 174 -1.03 -5.28 7.99
C ILE A 174 -1.81 -4.76 9.19
N PHE A 175 -2.21 -3.48 9.13
CA PHE A 175 -3.29 -2.91 9.95
C PHE A 175 -4.25 -1.95 9.22
N GLU A 176 -4.06 -1.64 7.92
CA GLU A 176 -4.89 -0.62 7.26
C GLU A 176 -5.68 -1.17 6.06
N LYS A 177 -6.85 -0.55 5.80
CA LYS A 177 -7.77 -0.78 4.65
C LYS A 177 -7.09 -0.78 3.27
N ARG A 178 -5.82 -0.35 3.17
CA ARG A 178 -5.00 -0.31 1.95
C ARG A 178 -4.09 -1.52 1.77
N ALA A 179 -4.12 -2.50 2.69
CA ALA A 179 -3.23 -3.65 2.68
C ALA A 179 -3.23 -4.42 1.34
N LEU A 180 -4.41 -4.66 0.74
CA LEU A 180 -4.50 -5.33 -0.56
C LEU A 180 -3.83 -4.53 -1.68
N ARG A 181 -4.04 -3.22 -1.73
CA ARG A 181 -3.47 -2.35 -2.78
C ARG A 181 -1.95 -2.26 -2.66
N THR A 182 -1.44 -1.95 -1.46
CA THR A 182 0.00 -1.91 -1.18
C THR A 182 0.66 -3.26 -1.45
N PHE A 183 -0.02 -4.35 -1.13
CA PHE A 183 0.45 -5.71 -1.43
C PHE A 183 0.57 -5.94 -2.94
N ILE A 184 -0.42 -5.54 -3.73
CA ILE A 184 -0.43 -5.72 -5.19
C ILE A 184 0.67 -4.88 -5.85
N GLU A 185 0.89 -3.64 -5.41
CA GLU A 185 2.01 -2.81 -5.85
C GLU A 185 3.35 -3.50 -5.59
N GLY A 186 3.55 -4.02 -4.38
CA GLY A 186 4.77 -4.77 -4.02
C GLY A 186 4.94 -6.08 -4.81
N ALA A 187 3.86 -6.82 -5.03
CA ALA A 187 3.86 -8.04 -5.84
C ALA A 187 4.24 -7.74 -7.29
N ARG A 188 3.71 -6.66 -7.88
CA ARG A 188 4.04 -6.24 -9.26
C ARG A 188 5.52 -5.87 -9.42
N GLU A 189 6.09 -5.15 -8.45
CA GLU A 189 7.53 -4.85 -8.43
C GLU A 189 8.37 -6.12 -8.36
N GLN A 190 7.99 -7.09 -7.52
CA GLN A 190 8.72 -8.35 -7.42
C GLN A 190 8.60 -9.18 -8.70
N LEU A 191 7.41 -9.24 -9.30
CA LEU A 191 7.19 -9.92 -10.58
C LEU A 191 8.08 -9.32 -11.68
N SER A 192 8.19 -8.00 -11.71
CA SER A 192 9.07 -7.29 -12.65
C SER A 192 10.54 -7.62 -12.45
N ALA A 193 10.98 -7.75 -11.18
CA ALA A 193 12.34 -8.14 -10.84
C ALA A 193 12.64 -9.59 -11.21
N LEU A 194 11.72 -10.53 -10.94
CA LEU A 194 11.87 -11.96 -11.26
C LEU A 194 12.03 -12.20 -12.76
N LEU A 195 11.31 -11.43 -13.58
CA LEU A 195 11.39 -11.50 -15.03
C LEU A 195 12.59 -10.71 -15.62
N ASN A 196 13.45 -10.14 -14.77
CA ASN A 196 14.69 -9.45 -15.15
C ASN A 196 14.50 -8.29 -16.15
N LEU A 197 13.39 -7.55 -16.02
CA LEU A 197 12.84 -6.64 -17.04
C LEU A 197 13.57 -5.29 -17.22
N GLU A 198 14.68 -5.04 -16.52
CA GLU A 198 15.36 -3.73 -16.62
C GLU A 198 16.59 -3.71 -17.53
N ASP A 199 17.18 -4.85 -17.89
CA ASP A 199 18.49 -4.86 -18.57
C ASP A 199 18.62 -5.65 -19.88
N SER A 200 17.61 -6.40 -20.32
CA SER A 200 17.61 -7.07 -21.63
C SER A 200 16.53 -6.50 -22.53
N VAL A 201 16.93 -5.55 -23.39
CA VAL A 201 16.23 -5.11 -24.62
C VAL A 201 14.81 -4.54 -24.40
N LEU A 202 14.63 -3.30 -24.84
CA LEU A 202 13.32 -2.64 -25.00
C LEU A 202 12.32 -3.62 -25.63
N TYR A 203 11.38 -4.08 -24.81
CA TYR A 203 10.09 -4.56 -25.28
C TYR A 203 9.03 -3.92 -24.40
N ASP A 204 8.06 -3.29 -25.06
CA ASP A 204 6.87 -2.67 -24.48
C ASP A 204 6.14 -3.71 -23.61
N LEU A 205 6.41 -3.74 -22.30
CA LEU A 205 5.74 -4.61 -21.35
C LEU A 205 4.61 -3.86 -20.68
N LYS A 206 3.38 -4.19 -21.07
CA LYS A 206 2.19 -3.78 -20.32
C LYS A 206 1.98 -4.76 -19.18
N GLN A 207 1.87 -4.22 -17.97
CA GLN A 207 1.54 -4.97 -16.78
C GLN A 207 0.26 -4.39 -16.20
N SER A 208 -0.67 -5.26 -15.85
CA SER A 208 -1.91 -4.84 -15.19
C SER A 208 -2.32 -5.88 -14.16
N ALA A 209 -2.64 -5.41 -12.96
CA ALA A 209 -3.30 -6.20 -11.94
C ALA A 209 -4.81 -5.98 -11.99
N TYR A 210 -5.55 -7.08 -12.07
CA TYR A 210 -7.02 -7.07 -12.08
C TYR A 210 -7.57 -7.78 -10.86
N GLU A 211 -8.58 -7.18 -10.22
CA GLU A 211 -9.47 -7.89 -9.31
C GLU A 211 -10.77 -8.26 -10.02
N VAL A 212 -11.20 -9.51 -9.90
CA VAL A 212 -12.47 -9.97 -10.48
C VAL A 212 -13.59 -9.76 -9.48
N GLN A 213 -14.57 -8.92 -9.84
CA GLN A 213 -15.81 -8.71 -9.09
C GLN A 213 -17.01 -8.79 -10.04
N ASP A 214 -18.01 -9.62 -9.73
CA ASP A 214 -19.25 -9.75 -10.51
C ASP A 214 -19.05 -9.87 -12.04
N ASN A 215 -18.10 -10.71 -12.46
CA ASN A 215 -17.73 -10.93 -13.87
C ASN A 215 -17.14 -9.69 -14.58
N GLN A 216 -16.72 -8.68 -13.82
CA GLN A 216 -15.94 -7.55 -14.29
C GLN A 216 -14.51 -7.63 -13.76
N LEU A 217 -13.57 -7.15 -14.57
CA LEU A 217 -12.18 -6.91 -14.20
C LEU A 217 -12.04 -5.45 -13.81
N GLN A 218 -11.70 -5.20 -12.54
CA GLN A 218 -11.33 -3.87 -12.07
C GLN A 218 -9.82 -3.73 -12.09
N THR A 219 -9.31 -2.74 -12.82
CA THR A 219 -7.90 -2.40 -12.82
C THR A 219 -7.54 -1.70 -11.51
N LEU A 220 -6.49 -2.17 -10.85
CA LEU A 220 -6.08 -1.63 -9.54
C LEU A 220 -5.04 -0.49 -9.64
N ASP A 221 -4.43 -0.34 -10.82
CA ASP A 221 -3.26 0.51 -11.12
C ASP A 221 -3.58 1.92 -11.67
N ALA A 222 -4.82 2.20 -12.11
CA ALA A 222 -5.26 3.52 -12.61
C ALA A 222 -6.79 3.69 -12.44
N LEU A 223 -7.36 4.85 -12.82
CA LEU A 223 -8.80 5.19 -12.74
C LEU A 223 -9.73 4.00 -13.01
N PRO A 224 -10.93 3.93 -12.37
CA PRO A 224 -11.77 2.74 -12.35
C PRO A 224 -12.48 2.53 -13.69
N ASP A 225 -11.72 2.16 -14.72
CA ASP A 225 -12.28 1.58 -15.94
C ASP A 225 -12.44 0.08 -15.66
N SER A 226 -13.68 -0.35 -15.44
CA SER A 226 -14.00 -1.78 -15.38
C SER A 226 -14.15 -2.33 -16.79
N VAL A 227 -13.52 -3.47 -17.04
CA VAL A 227 -13.62 -4.18 -18.31
C VAL A 227 -14.44 -5.45 -18.09
N ASP A 228 -15.44 -5.69 -18.93
CA ASP A 228 -16.18 -6.96 -18.91
C ASP A 228 -15.19 -8.11 -19.18
N LEU A 229 -15.24 -9.17 -18.37
CA LEU A 229 -14.38 -10.34 -18.56
C LEU A 229 -14.51 -10.94 -19.97
N ALA A 230 -15.68 -10.82 -20.61
CA ALA A 230 -15.90 -11.27 -21.98
C ALA A 230 -15.10 -10.47 -23.03
N LEU A 231 -14.71 -9.23 -22.70
CA LEU A 231 -13.90 -8.35 -23.53
C LEU A 231 -12.39 -8.40 -23.18
N ALA A 232 -12.03 -9.16 -22.14
CA ALA A 232 -10.64 -9.31 -21.71
C ALA A 232 -9.82 -10.11 -22.73
N PRO A 233 -8.48 -9.96 -22.76
CA PRO A 233 -7.60 -10.76 -23.62
C PRO A 233 -7.85 -12.27 -23.49
N PRO A 234 -7.74 -13.06 -24.58
CA PRO A 234 -8.05 -14.49 -24.56
C PRO A 234 -7.27 -15.28 -23.50
N ILE A 235 -6.01 -14.91 -23.23
CA ILE A 235 -5.19 -15.58 -22.21
C ILE A 235 -5.74 -15.36 -20.79
N VAL A 236 -6.33 -14.19 -20.51
CA VAL A 236 -6.95 -13.86 -19.22
C VAL A 236 -8.21 -14.70 -19.03
N GLN A 237 -9.01 -14.85 -20.09
CA GLN A 237 -10.19 -15.72 -20.08
C GLN A 237 -9.80 -17.19 -19.89
N GLN A 238 -8.73 -17.64 -20.54
CA GLN A 238 -8.20 -19.01 -20.37
C GLN A 238 -7.73 -19.25 -18.93
N ALA A 239 -7.00 -18.30 -18.34
CA ALA A 239 -6.54 -18.40 -16.95
C ALA A 239 -7.72 -18.46 -15.97
N MET A 240 -8.77 -17.68 -16.23
CA MET A 240 -10.01 -17.71 -15.46
C MET A 240 -10.75 -19.05 -15.56
N GLN A 241 -10.84 -19.63 -16.76
CA GLN A 241 -11.49 -20.92 -16.99
C GLN A 241 -10.68 -22.08 -16.39
N ALA A 242 -9.36 -22.06 -16.53
CA ALA A 242 -8.46 -23.08 -16.02
C ALA A 242 -8.19 -22.95 -14.52
N GLN A 243 -8.40 -21.75 -13.95
CA GLN A 243 -8.04 -21.39 -12.57
C GLN A 243 -6.57 -21.66 -12.23
N SER A 244 -5.69 -21.40 -13.18
CA SER A 244 -4.25 -21.65 -13.08
C SER A 244 -3.46 -20.62 -13.89
N ASN A 245 -2.15 -20.58 -13.65
CA ASN A 245 -1.25 -19.76 -14.45
C ASN A 245 -1.25 -20.24 -15.90
N ILE A 246 -1.32 -19.29 -16.83
CA ILE A 246 -1.24 -19.56 -18.26
C ILE A 246 -0.03 -18.82 -18.82
N TYR A 247 0.82 -19.55 -19.53
CA TYR A 247 2.03 -19.03 -20.16
C TYR A 247 1.86 -19.13 -21.68
N GLY A 248 1.77 -17.99 -22.35
CA GLY A 248 1.77 -17.86 -23.80
C GLY A 248 3.16 -17.58 -24.36
N GLN A 249 3.26 -17.34 -25.66
CA GLN A 249 4.54 -17.02 -26.32
C GLN A 249 5.01 -15.58 -26.09
N LYS A 250 4.06 -14.65 -25.88
CA LYS A 250 4.32 -13.21 -25.70
C LYS A 250 3.54 -12.57 -24.55
N GLU A 251 2.87 -13.39 -23.77
CA GLU A 251 2.05 -12.94 -22.65
C GLU A 251 1.94 -14.07 -21.64
N LEU A 252 1.80 -13.70 -20.38
CA LEU A 252 1.52 -14.62 -19.29
C LEU A 252 0.47 -14.03 -18.37
N VAL A 253 -0.25 -14.93 -17.70
CA VAL A 253 -1.21 -14.58 -16.66
C VAL A 253 -0.92 -15.42 -15.43
N LEU A 254 -0.62 -14.75 -14.32
CA LEU A 254 -0.60 -15.41 -13.01
C LEU A 254 -1.98 -15.31 -12.36
N TYR A 255 -2.51 -16.45 -11.95
CA TYR A 255 -3.84 -16.56 -11.36
C TYR A 255 -3.71 -16.81 -9.85
N CYS A 256 -4.10 -15.80 -9.07
CA CYS A 256 -3.98 -15.82 -7.61
C CYS A 256 -5.38 -15.67 -7.00
N LYS A 257 -5.88 -16.73 -6.37
CA LYS A 257 -7.25 -16.73 -5.83
C LYS A 257 -7.30 -17.26 -4.40
N ASN A 258 -8.15 -16.63 -3.58
CA ASN A 258 -8.70 -17.22 -2.37
C ASN A 258 -10.26 -17.15 -2.41
N SER A 259 -10.92 -17.33 -1.26
CA SER A 259 -12.39 -17.30 -1.19
C SER A 259 -13.02 -15.91 -1.30
N ARG A 260 -12.23 -14.82 -1.21
CA ARG A 260 -12.71 -13.42 -1.22
C ARG A 260 -12.12 -12.58 -2.36
N HIS A 261 -10.85 -12.78 -2.69
CA HIS A 261 -10.13 -12.06 -3.72
C HIS A 261 -9.71 -12.99 -4.86
N HIS A 262 -9.93 -12.52 -6.08
CA HIS A 262 -9.52 -13.16 -7.31
C HIS A 262 -8.64 -12.18 -8.07
N LEU A 263 -7.32 -12.37 -8.01
CA LEU A 263 -6.33 -11.50 -8.64
C LEU A 263 -5.73 -12.17 -9.86
N LEU A 264 -5.59 -11.39 -10.92
CA LEU A 264 -4.82 -11.77 -12.11
C LEU A 264 -3.73 -10.75 -12.37
N PHE A 265 -2.50 -11.23 -12.55
CA PHE A 265 -1.39 -10.43 -13.05
C PHE A 265 -1.17 -10.78 -14.51
N HIS A 266 -1.56 -9.87 -15.40
CA HIS A 266 -1.31 -10.00 -16.83
C HIS A 266 -0.04 -9.25 -17.18
N VAL A 267 0.87 -9.94 -17.86
CA VAL A 267 2.15 -9.38 -18.30
C VAL A 267 2.32 -9.73 -19.77
N GLU A 268 2.41 -8.71 -20.62
CA GLU A 268 2.74 -8.86 -22.05
C GLU A 268 4.23 -8.60 -22.25
N GLY A 269 4.97 -9.47 -22.93
CA GLY A 269 6.40 -9.29 -23.18
C GLY A 269 6.96 -10.24 -24.24
N ASN A 270 8.10 -9.91 -24.85
CA ASN A 270 8.65 -10.67 -25.99
C ASN A 270 9.68 -11.74 -25.60
N GLN A 271 9.72 -12.20 -24.35
CA GLN A 271 10.72 -13.14 -23.86
C GLN A 271 10.18 -14.58 -23.81
N HIS A 272 10.99 -15.57 -24.21
CA HIS A 272 10.67 -16.98 -24.05
C HIS A 272 10.98 -17.40 -22.60
N LEU A 273 9.96 -17.87 -21.88
CA LEU A 273 10.12 -18.36 -20.51
C LEU A 273 10.79 -19.75 -20.54
N SER A 274 11.86 -19.91 -19.76
CA SER A 274 12.46 -21.23 -19.52
C SER A 274 11.63 -22.03 -18.50
N GLU A 275 11.89 -23.34 -18.40
CA GLU A 275 11.27 -24.17 -17.34
C GLU A 275 11.58 -23.63 -15.93
N VAL A 276 12.79 -23.09 -15.74
CA VAL A 276 13.21 -22.46 -14.47
C VAL A 276 12.37 -21.22 -14.17
N ASP A 277 12.11 -20.38 -15.18
CA ASP A 277 11.28 -19.18 -15.02
C ASP A 277 9.84 -19.55 -14.67
N THR A 278 9.26 -20.55 -15.34
CA THR A 278 7.91 -21.03 -15.02
C THR A 278 7.82 -21.62 -13.61
N GLY A 279 8.86 -22.32 -13.14
CA GLY A 279 8.94 -22.83 -11.76
C GLY A 279 9.01 -21.70 -10.73
N LEU A 280 9.82 -20.67 -10.98
CA LEU A 280 9.90 -19.49 -10.11
C LEU A 280 8.58 -18.70 -10.07
N LEU A 281 7.92 -18.52 -11.21
CA LEU A 281 6.62 -17.86 -11.29
C LEU A 281 5.52 -18.65 -10.57
N SER A 282 5.57 -19.99 -10.62
CA SER A 282 4.67 -20.84 -9.84
C SER A 282 4.86 -20.63 -8.33
N LEU A 283 6.10 -20.67 -7.84
CA LEU A 283 6.41 -20.42 -6.43
C LEU A 283 6.02 -19.00 -5.99
N PHE A 284 6.23 -18.02 -6.85
CA PHE A 284 5.81 -16.64 -6.60
C PHE A 284 4.28 -16.53 -6.49
N THR A 285 3.54 -17.22 -7.36
CA THR A 285 2.06 -17.29 -7.31
C THR A 285 1.59 -17.92 -6.00
N GLU A 286 2.21 -19.04 -5.57
CA GLU A 286 1.90 -19.68 -4.29
C GLU A 286 2.11 -18.72 -3.10
N ASN A 287 3.21 -17.98 -3.10
CA ASN A 287 3.49 -16.98 -2.06
C ASN A 287 2.45 -15.85 -2.06
N ILE A 288 2.00 -15.39 -3.24
CA ILE A 288 0.93 -14.40 -3.34
C ILE A 288 -0.36 -14.95 -2.73
N ILE A 289 -0.74 -16.18 -3.06
CA ILE A 289 -1.96 -16.81 -2.54
C ILE A 289 -1.91 -16.88 -1.00
N VAL A 290 -0.77 -17.23 -0.41
CA VAL A 290 -0.59 -17.24 1.05
C VAL A 290 -0.74 -15.83 1.65
N ALA A 291 -0.17 -14.81 1.02
CA ALA A 291 -0.31 -13.43 1.48
C ALA A 291 -1.77 -12.94 1.38
N LEU A 292 -2.47 -13.27 0.28
CA LEU A 292 -3.89 -12.98 0.12
C LEU A 292 -4.74 -13.68 1.19
N GLU A 293 -4.39 -14.91 1.56
CA GLU A 293 -5.09 -15.64 2.63
C GLU A 293 -4.92 -14.95 3.98
N ASN A 294 -3.73 -14.41 4.29
CA ASN A 294 -3.52 -13.60 5.49
C ASN A 294 -4.35 -12.31 5.49
N ILE A 295 -4.42 -11.61 4.35
CA ILE A 295 -5.28 -10.42 4.19
C ILE A 295 -6.73 -10.80 4.46
N ARG A 296 -7.22 -11.88 3.83
CA ARG A 296 -8.58 -12.39 4.01
C ARG A 296 -8.89 -12.75 5.47
N LEU A 297 -7.97 -13.42 6.16
CA LEU A 297 -8.16 -13.78 7.57
C LEU A 297 -8.36 -12.53 8.44
N ASN A 298 -7.58 -11.47 8.20
CA ASN A 298 -7.73 -10.20 8.93
C ASN A 298 -9.06 -9.50 8.62
N GLU A 299 -9.47 -9.48 7.35
CA GLU A 299 -10.78 -8.93 6.98
C GLU A 299 -11.93 -9.72 7.62
N VAL A 300 -11.85 -11.05 7.62
CA VAL A 300 -12.84 -11.91 8.30
C VAL A 300 -12.86 -11.65 9.80
N ILE A 301 -11.70 -11.46 10.44
CA ILE A 301 -11.63 -11.09 11.86
C ILE A 301 -12.33 -9.74 12.09
N ALA A 302 -12.05 -8.73 11.26
CA ALA A 302 -12.66 -7.41 11.37
C ALA A 302 -14.18 -7.46 11.15
N ASP A 303 -14.64 -8.23 10.17
CA ASP A 303 -16.06 -8.45 9.87
C ASP A 303 -16.77 -9.16 11.03
N ASN A 304 -16.15 -10.21 11.58
CA ASN A 304 -16.69 -10.94 12.73
C ASN A 304 -16.76 -10.05 13.97
N GLN A 305 -15.73 -9.26 14.25
CA GLN A 305 -15.73 -8.33 15.39
C GLN A 305 -16.86 -7.31 15.25
N ARG A 306 -17.02 -6.73 14.05
CA ARG A 306 -18.11 -5.82 13.74
C ARG A 306 -19.47 -6.49 13.95
N GLU A 307 -19.71 -7.66 13.38
CA GLU A 307 -20.97 -8.39 13.57
C GLU A 307 -21.25 -8.67 15.04
N ILE A 308 -20.25 -9.11 15.82
CA ILE A 308 -20.39 -9.37 17.26
C ILE A 308 -20.81 -8.11 18.01
N ILE A 309 -20.19 -6.96 17.74
CA ILE A 309 -20.52 -5.69 18.40
C ILE A 309 -21.94 -5.25 18.07
N TYR A 310 -22.32 -5.33 16.80
CA TYR A 310 -23.68 -5.01 16.37
C TYR A 310 -24.70 -5.93 17.04
N ARG A 311 -24.45 -7.24 17.09
CA ARG A 311 -25.32 -8.21 17.78
C ARG A 311 -25.43 -7.95 19.27
N ILE A 312 -24.34 -7.56 19.93
CA ILE A 312 -24.37 -7.19 21.35
C ILE A 312 -25.24 -5.95 21.55
N GLY A 313 -25.06 -4.90 20.73
CA GLY A 313 -25.91 -3.71 20.76
C GLY A 313 -27.39 -4.04 20.52
N GLU A 314 -27.68 -4.83 19.48
CA GLU A 314 -29.04 -5.28 19.17
C GLU A 314 -29.68 -6.09 20.31
N LEU A 315 -28.93 -6.94 21.01
CA LEU A 315 -29.44 -7.74 22.13
C LEU A 315 -29.86 -6.85 23.31
N VAL A 316 -29.08 -5.82 23.60
CA VAL A 316 -29.40 -4.84 24.65
C VAL A 316 -30.66 -4.07 24.27
N GLU A 317 -30.75 -3.64 23.01
CA GLU A 317 -31.92 -2.90 22.51
C GLU A 317 -33.17 -3.77 22.39
N THR A 318 -33.04 -5.05 22.06
CA THR A 318 -34.18 -5.97 22.07
C THR A 318 -34.74 -6.13 23.48
N ARG A 319 -33.90 -6.06 24.52
CA ARG A 319 -34.36 -6.08 25.92
C ARG A 319 -35.12 -4.80 26.28
N SER A 320 -34.76 -3.63 25.76
CA SER A 320 -35.54 -2.37 25.89
C SER A 320 -36.71 -2.26 24.92
N LYS A 321 -36.90 -3.27 24.05
CA LYS A 321 -37.93 -3.36 23.01
C LYS A 321 -37.71 -2.37 21.86
N GLU A 322 -36.48 -1.95 21.63
CA GLU A 322 -36.08 -1.17 20.46
C GLU A 322 -35.72 -2.10 19.29
N SER A 323 -35.74 -1.57 18.06
CA SER A 323 -35.44 -2.35 16.84
C SER A 323 -33.93 -2.51 16.66
N GLY A 324 -33.47 -3.67 16.18
CA GLY A 324 -32.05 -3.86 15.85
C GLY A 324 -31.53 -2.90 14.75
N LEU A 325 -32.40 -2.39 13.88
CA LEU A 325 -32.00 -1.43 12.85
C LEU A 325 -31.67 -0.04 13.42
N HIS A 326 -32.17 0.31 14.61
CA HIS A 326 -31.83 1.56 15.31
C HIS A 326 -30.31 1.69 15.53
N VAL A 327 -29.71 0.64 16.09
CA VAL A 327 -28.27 0.56 16.36
C VAL A 327 -27.45 0.80 15.09
N LYS A 328 -27.92 0.25 13.97
CA LYS A 328 -27.28 0.44 12.66
C LYS A 328 -27.42 1.86 12.12
N ARG A 329 -28.60 2.47 12.23
CA ARG A 329 -28.82 3.85 11.79
C ARG A 329 -28.01 4.84 12.62
N VAL A 330 -27.97 4.68 13.96
CA VAL A 330 -27.14 5.51 14.84
C VAL A 330 -25.67 5.42 14.48
N ALA A 331 -25.15 4.23 14.18
CA ALA A 331 -23.77 4.06 13.70
C ALA A 331 -23.51 4.82 12.40
N LEU A 332 -24.40 4.73 11.42
CA LEU A 332 -24.26 5.42 10.13
C LEU A 332 -24.40 6.94 10.24
N TYR A 333 -25.32 7.45 11.06
CA TYR A 333 -25.41 8.88 11.35
C TYR A 333 -24.15 9.39 12.03
N THR A 334 -23.61 8.61 12.97
CA THR A 334 -22.36 8.93 13.68
C THR A 334 -21.19 9.01 12.71
N GLU A 335 -21.06 8.06 11.79
CA GLU A 335 -20.06 8.08 10.72
C GLU A 335 -20.20 9.34 9.85
N LEU A 336 -21.41 9.63 9.39
CA LEU A 336 -21.68 10.80 8.56
C LEU A 336 -21.30 12.11 9.27
N PHE A 337 -21.62 12.24 10.56
CA PHE A 337 -21.17 13.38 11.35
C PHE A 337 -19.64 13.48 11.41
N CYS A 338 -18.93 12.37 11.67
CA CYS A 338 -17.48 12.38 11.74
C CYS A 338 -16.83 12.79 10.41
N GLN A 339 -17.38 12.30 9.29
CA GLN A 339 -16.94 12.67 7.94
C GLN A 339 -17.17 14.16 7.65
N LEU A 340 -18.36 14.69 7.98
CA LEU A 340 -18.70 16.10 7.79
C LEU A 340 -17.86 17.04 8.67
N LEU A 341 -17.39 16.56 9.81
CA LEU A 341 -16.44 17.27 10.69
C LEU A 341 -14.98 17.21 10.18
N GLY A 342 -14.71 16.47 9.11
CA GLY A 342 -13.36 16.31 8.54
C GLY A 342 -12.44 15.46 9.40
N MET A 343 -12.98 14.53 10.17
CA MET A 343 -12.18 13.60 10.97
C MET A 343 -11.46 12.59 10.07
N GLU A 344 -10.34 12.07 10.56
CA GLU A 344 -9.57 11.02 9.89
C GLU A 344 -10.42 9.73 9.76
N GLU A 345 -10.25 8.99 8.66
CA GLU A 345 -11.14 7.88 8.27
C GLU A 345 -11.12 6.72 9.26
N ASP A 346 -9.96 6.35 9.77
CA ASP A 346 -9.83 5.27 10.77
C ASP A 346 -10.48 5.68 12.09
N ARG A 347 -10.34 6.95 12.50
CA ARG A 347 -11.06 7.46 13.69
C ARG A 347 -12.57 7.49 13.48
N CYS A 348 -13.06 7.89 12.30
CA CYS A 348 -14.49 7.85 11.97
C CYS A 348 -15.05 6.41 12.10
N GLU A 349 -14.33 5.45 11.52
CA GLU A 349 -14.71 4.04 11.54
C GLU A 349 -14.70 3.48 12.96
N LEU A 350 -13.75 3.88 13.81
CA LEU A 350 -13.74 3.50 15.23
C LEU A 350 -14.96 4.03 16.00
N ILE A 351 -15.31 5.30 15.84
CA ILE A 351 -16.47 5.91 16.53
C ILE A 351 -17.77 5.27 16.04
N LYS A 352 -17.91 5.05 14.73
CA LYS A 352 -19.03 4.32 14.13
C LYS A 352 -19.18 2.92 14.72
N ARG A 353 -18.08 2.18 14.88
CA ARG A 353 -18.11 0.81 15.45
C ARG A 353 -18.40 0.81 16.95
N ALA A 354 -18.04 1.87 17.65
CA ALA A 354 -18.26 2.01 19.09
C ALA A 354 -19.67 2.49 19.45
N SER A 355 -20.32 3.29 18.60
CA SER A 355 -21.63 3.87 18.92
C SER A 355 -22.77 2.88 19.20
N PRO A 356 -22.79 1.65 18.62
CA PRO A 356 -23.72 0.60 19.02
C PRO A 356 -23.72 0.24 20.51
N LEU A 357 -22.64 0.57 21.22
CA LEU A 357 -22.47 0.25 22.64
C LEU A 357 -23.00 1.34 23.57
N HIS A 358 -23.56 2.44 23.07
CA HIS A 358 -24.00 3.58 23.90
C HIS A 358 -24.91 3.15 25.05
N ASP A 359 -25.79 2.19 24.78
CA ASP A 359 -26.79 1.72 25.73
C ASP A 359 -26.46 0.39 26.43
N ILE A 360 -25.23 -0.14 26.28
CA ILE A 360 -24.80 -1.43 26.86
C ILE A 360 -25.08 -1.55 28.36
N GLY A 361 -25.07 -0.43 29.09
CA GLY A 361 -25.34 -0.38 30.52
C GLY A 361 -26.80 -0.68 30.90
N LYS A 362 -27.75 -0.65 29.96
CA LYS A 362 -29.15 -1.07 30.20
C LYS A 362 -29.22 -2.52 30.70
N VAL A 363 -28.19 -3.34 30.46
CA VAL A 363 -28.07 -4.70 31.02
C VAL A 363 -28.14 -4.69 32.55
N GLY A 364 -27.60 -3.67 33.21
CA GLY A 364 -27.61 -3.54 34.67
C GLY A 364 -28.89 -2.96 35.26
N ILE A 365 -29.87 -2.56 34.43
CA ILE A 365 -31.12 -1.97 34.90
C ILE A 365 -32.14 -3.07 35.24
N PRO A 366 -32.84 -2.99 36.39
CA PRO A 366 -33.89 -3.95 36.75
C PRO A 366 -35.03 -3.99 35.73
N ASP A 367 -35.53 -5.19 35.40
CA ASP A 367 -36.64 -5.37 34.44
C ASP A 367 -37.92 -4.64 34.88
N SER A 368 -38.17 -4.54 36.19
CA SER A 368 -39.32 -3.80 36.73
C SER A 368 -39.30 -2.31 36.39
N ILE A 369 -38.12 -1.74 36.14
CA ILE A 369 -37.92 -0.35 35.71
C ILE A 369 -37.87 -0.28 34.19
N LEU A 370 -37.06 -1.14 33.55
CA LEU A 370 -36.86 -1.13 32.11
C LEU A 370 -38.15 -1.42 31.31
N HIS A 371 -39.03 -2.30 31.82
CA HIS A 371 -40.28 -2.69 31.16
C HIS A 371 -41.53 -2.04 31.77
N LYS A 372 -41.38 -1.05 32.64
CA LYS A 372 -42.51 -0.45 33.35
C LYS A 372 -43.52 0.14 32.35
N PRO A 373 -44.80 -0.30 32.35
CA PRO A 373 -45.81 0.28 31.48
C PRO A 373 -46.28 1.63 32.06
N GLY A 374 -45.60 2.72 31.69
CA GLY A 374 -45.94 4.08 32.11
C GLY A 374 -44.71 4.95 32.38
N LYS A 375 -44.93 6.11 33.02
CA LYS A 375 -43.82 6.99 33.44
C LYS A 375 -43.12 6.40 34.67
N LEU A 376 -41.80 6.51 34.70
CA LEU A 376 -40.98 6.19 35.87
C LEU A 376 -41.23 7.18 37.01
N THR A 377 -41.17 6.72 38.26
CA THR A 377 -41.13 7.62 39.43
C THR A 377 -39.78 8.34 39.48
N PRO A 378 -39.64 9.44 40.25
CA PRO A 378 -38.35 10.11 40.41
C PRO A 378 -37.23 9.16 40.85
N GLU A 379 -37.51 8.23 41.78
CA GLU A 379 -36.52 7.26 42.27
C GLU A 379 -36.14 6.24 41.21
N GLU A 380 -37.11 5.72 40.45
CA GLU A 380 -36.85 4.81 39.33
C GLU A 380 -36.09 5.49 38.19
N TRP A 381 -36.35 6.79 37.97
CA TRP A 381 -35.61 7.60 37.01
C TRP A 381 -34.15 7.78 37.41
N GLU A 382 -33.86 8.01 38.70
CA GLU A 382 -32.48 8.03 39.20
C GLU A 382 -31.76 6.71 38.94
N ILE A 383 -32.44 5.57 39.10
CA ILE A 383 -31.89 4.26 38.75
C ILE A 383 -31.69 4.13 37.24
N MET A 384 -32.66 4.53 36.42
CA MET A 384 -32.55 4.45 34.95
C MET A 384 -31.33 5.23 34.43
N LYS A 385 -31.07 6.44 34.94
CA LYS A 385 -29.90 7.24 34.53
C LYS A 385 -28.56 6.55 34.77
N THR A 386 -28.50 5.56 35.68
CA THR A 386 -27.25 4.85 35.98
C THR A 386 -26.73 4.01 34.82
N HIS A 387 -27.55 3.68 33.81
CA HIS A 387 -27.09 2.88 32.66
C HIS A 387 -25.89 3.54 31.95
N ALA A 388 -25.84 4.87 31.87
CA ALA A 388 -24.72 5.58 31.25
C ALA A 388 -23.40 5.28 31.99
N GLN A 389 -23.40 5.41 33.32
CA GLN A 389 -22.21 5.12 34.13
C GLN A 389 -21.89 3.62 34.14
N LEU A 390 -22.89 2.74 34.25
CA LEU A 390 -22.71 1.30 34.18
C LEU A 390 -22.09 0.86 32.85
N GLY A 391 -22.55 1.43 31.74
CA GLY A 391 -22.01 1.14 30.40
C GLY A 391 -20.57 1.60 30.26
N GLN A 392 -20.25 2.80 30.77
CA GLN A 392 -18.86 3.26 30.83
C GLN A 392 -17.98 2.34 31.67
N ASP A 393 -18.43 1.95 32.87
CA ASP A 393 -17.68 1.10 33.78
C ASP A 393 -17.40 -0.27 33.16
N MET A 394 -18.39 -0.87 32.48
CA MET A 394 -18.25 -2.14 31.77
C MET A 394 -17.17 -2.12 30.69
N LEU A 395 -16.97 -0.99 30.01
CA LEU A 395 -16.08 -0.88 28.85
C LEU A 395 -14.69 -0.32 29.18
N SER A 396 -14.60 0.53 30.21
CA SER A 396 -13.39 1.28 30.60
C SER A 396 -12.18 0.42 31.00
N GLY A 397 -12.40 -0.85 31.36
CA GLY A 397 -11.33 -1.78 31.74
C GLY A 397 -10.50 -2.33 30.57
N SER A 398 -10.88 -2.02 29.33
CA SER A 398 -10.21 -2.54 28.13
C SER A 398 -9.09 -1.64 27.63
N GLN A 399 -8.04 -2.26 27.08
CA GLN A 399 -6.94 -1.57 26.39
C GLN A 399 -7.24 -1.35 24.89
N LEU A 400 -8.33 -1.92 24.38
CA LEU A 400 -8.72 -1.72 22.98
C LEU A 400 -9.37 -0.35 22.82
N GLU A 401 -8.84 0.46 21.89
CA GLU A 401 -9.32 1.81 21.61
C GLU A 401 -10.83 1.86 21.31
N LEU A 402 -11.34 0.88 20.55
CA LEU A 402 -12.77 0.70 20.31
C LEU A 402 -13.61 0.74 21.60
N PHE A 403 -13.19 0.02 22.63
CA PHE A 403 -13.92 -0.04 23.90
C PHE A 403 -13.70 1.20 24.76
N GLN A 404 -12.57 1.88 24.63
CA GLN A 404 -12.34 3.18 25.28
C GLN A 404 -13.26 4.27 24.69
N ILE A 405 -13.41 4.28 23.37
CA ILE A 405 -14.39 5.14 22.69
C ILE A 405 -15.81 4.72 23.08
N GLY A 406 -16.11 3.42 23.08
CA GLY A 406 -17.42 2.91 23.53
C GLY A 406 -17.76 3.33 24.96
N ALA A 407 -16.79 3.29 25.88
CA ALA A 407 -16.95 3.75 27.26
C ALA A 407 -17.25 5.26 27.32
N THR A 408 -16.58 6.04 26.46
CA THR A 408 -16.79 7.48 26.32
C THR A 408 -18.16 7.79 25.72
N ILE A 409 -18.65 7.01 24.78
CA ILE A 409 -20.00 7.19 24.23
C ILE A 409 -21.03 6.83 25.30
N ALA A 410 -20.93 5.64 25.90
CA ALA A 410 -21.88 5.17 26.91
C ALA A 410 -21.98 6.11 28.11
N GLY A 411 -20.86 6.64 28.58
CA GLY A 411 -20.83 7.52 29.75
C GLY A 411 -21.34 8.95 29.52
N TYR A 412 -21.49 9.39 28.27
CA TYR A 412 -21.69 10.81 27.96
C TYR A 412 -22.79 11.11 26.91
N HIS A 413 -23.37 10.11 26.23
CA HIS A 413 -24.40 10.32 25.21
C HIS A 413 -25.73 10.91 25.75
N HIS A 414 -25.88 11.04 27.07
CA HIS A 414 -26.99 11.74 27.72
C HIS A 414 -26.60 13.04 28.42
N GLU A 415 -25.35 13.48 28.28
CA GLU A 415 -24.97 14.84 28.63
C GLU A 415 -25.63 15.81 27.66
N LYS A 416 -25.99 16.99 28.18
CA LYS A 416 -26.65 18.04 27.40
C LYS A 416 -25.74 19.24 27.33
N TRP A 417 -25.73 19.91 26.17
CA TRP A 417 -24.86 21.06 25.93
C TRP A 417 -24.94 22.14 27.03
N ASP A 418 -26.12 22.34 27.63
CA ASP A 418 -26.38 23.30 28.71
C ASP A 418 -26.03 22.82 30.14
N GLY A 419 -25.57 21.57 30.31
CA GLY A 419 -25.27 20.98 31.62
C GLY A 419 -26.44 20.36 32.37
N SER A 420 -27.66 20.37 31.79
CA SER A 420 -28.83 19.74 32.40
C SER A 420 -28.92 18.21 32.18
N GLY A 421 -27.89 17.63 31.56
CA GLY A 421 -27.77 16.19 31.27
C GLY A 421 -27.26 15.36 32.45
N TYR A 422 -26.94 14.10 32.18
CA TYR A 422 -26.42 13.14 33.15
C TYR A 422 -25.36 12.23 32.48
N PRO A 423 -24.47 11.57 33.25
CA PRO A 423 -24.42 11.46 34.71
C PRO A 423 -23.69 12.59 35.46
N ARG A 424 -22.95 13.48 34.78
CA ARG A 424 -22.05 14.46 35.40
C ARG A 424 -22.51 15.91 35.22
N GLY A 425 -23.42 16.20 34.30
CA GLY A 425 -23.93 17.55 34.06
C GLY A 425 -22.87 18.45 33.43
N LEU A 426 -22.14 17.92 32.45
CA LEU A 426 -21.06 18.64 31.77
C LEU A 426 -21.62 19.66 30.79
N VAL A 427 -20.90 20.77 30.61
CA VAL A 427 -21.36 21.89 29.78
C VAL A 427 -20.46 22.05 28.56
N GLY A 428 -21.09 22.24 27.40
CA GLY A 428 -20.42 22.54 26.13
C GLY A 428 -19.35 21.52 25.75
N GLU A 429 -18.17 22.03 25.40
CA GLU A 429 -17.03 21.22 24.96
C GLU A 429 -16.40 20.34 26.05
N SER A 430 -16.84 20.47 27.30
CA SER A 430 -16.44 19.53 28.36
C SER A 430 -17.03 18.14 28.12
N ILE A 431 -18.08 18.04 27.30
CA ILE A 431 -18.62 16.77 26.81
C ILE A 431 -17.73 16.28 25.66
N PRO A 432 -17.18 15.05 25.74
CA PRO A 432 -16.44 14.44 24.63
C PRO A 432 -17.24 14.51 23.32
N LEU A 433 -16.55 14.80 22.21
CA LEU A 433 -17.19 15.00 20.92
C LEU A 433 -18.00 13.76 20.49
N GLU A 434 -17.47 12.57 20.75
CA GLU A 434 -18.11 11.29 20.47
C GLU A 434 -19.47 11.17 21.18
N GLY A 435 -19.55 11.62 22.44
CA GLY A 435 -20.81 11.68 23.20
C GLY A 435 -21.80 12.67 22.61
N ARG A 436 -21.33 13.86 22.19
CA ARG A 436 -22.19 14.89 21.55
C ARG A 436 -22.77 14.42 20.22
N ILE A 437 -21.96 13.73 19.40
CA ILE A 437 -22.40 13.17 18.11
C ILE A 437 -23.48 12.11 18.34
N VAL A 438 -23.21 11.14 19.23
CA VAL A 438 -24.14 10.04 19.47
C VAL A 438 -25.44 10.53 20.13
N ALA A 439 -25.38 11.52 21.03
CA ALA A 439 -26.57 12.12 21.63
C ALA A 439 -27.55 12.68 20.57
N LEU A 440 -27.03 13.38 19.56
CA LEU A 440 -27.87 13.92 18.48
C LEU A 440 -28.34 12.82 17.53
N ALA A 441 -27.46 11.88 17.17
CA ALA A 441 -27.79 10.75 16.29
C ALA A 441 -28.89 9.85 16.88
N ASP A 442 -28.79 9.54 18.17
CA ASP A 442 -29.77 8.73 18.91
C ASP A 442 -31.13 9.43 18.95
N VAL A 443 -31.19 10.70 19.38
CA VAL A 443 -32.47 11.43 19.45
C VAL A 443 -33.10 11.60 18.08
N PHE A 444 -32.31 11.88 17.04
CA PHE A 444 -32.82 11.97 15.67
C PHE A 444 -33.46 10.64 15.23
N ASP A 445 -32.79 9.51 15.47
CA ASP A 445 -33.35 8.20 15.13
C ASP A 445 -34.60 7.86 15.96
N ALA A 446 -34.53 8.12 17.27
CA ALA A 446 -35.59 7.81 18.22
C ALA A 446 -36.90 8.53 17.92
N LEU A 447 -36.83 9.76 17.40
CA LEU A 447 -38.00 10.56 17.02
C LEU A 447 -38.45 10.28 15.58
N GLY A 448 -37.50 10.02 14.68
CA GLY A 448 -37.74 9.87 13.25
C GLY A 448 -38.14 8.47 12.77
N SER A 449 -38.03 7.46 13.63
CA SER A 449 -38.28 6.05 13.29
C SER A 449 -39.45 5.45 14.08
N ASP A 450 -40.17 4.51 13.46
CA ASP A 450 -41.26 3.80 14.12
C ASP A 450 -40.72 2.87 15.22
N ARG A 451 -41.31 2.92 16.41
CA ARG A 451 -41.01 2.00 17.53
C ARG A 451 -42.23 1.16 17.84
N CYS A 452 -42.00 -0.01 18.44
CA CYS A 452 -43.02 -0.97 18.88
C CYS A 452 -44.22 -0.36 19.63
N TYR A 453 -44.02 0.76 20.35
CA TYR A 453 -45.06 1.44 21.13
C TYR A 453 -45.39 2.86 20.67
N LYS A 454 -44.69 3.41 19.67
CA LYS A 454 -44.84 4.81 19.21
C LYS A 454 -44.56 4.93 17.72
N LYS A 455 -45.49 5.56 16.99
CA LYS A 455 -45.25 5.97 15.61
C LYS A 455 -44.18 7.07 15.54
N ALA A 456 -43.40 7.06 14.47
CA ALA A 456 -42.47 8.11 14.12
C ALA A 456 -43.17 9.47 14.11
N TRP A 457 -42.48 10.51 14.56
CA TRP A 457 -42.99 11.86 14.46
C TRP A 457 -42.92 12.34 13.00
N PRO A 458 -43.82 13.24 12.57
CA PRO A 458 -43.66 13.93 11.30
C PRO A 458 -42.30 14.62 11.26
N LEU A 459 -41.57 14.50 10.14
CA LEU A 459 -40.21 15.02 10.00
C LEU A 459 -40.12 16.49 10.42
N ASP A 460 -41.06 17.33 10.00
CA ASP A 460 -41.10 18.76 10.36
C ASP A 460 -41.11 19.00 11.87
N GLN A 461 -41.75 18.11 12.65
CA GLN A 461 -41.78 18.21 14.11
C GLN A 461 -40.44 17.78 14.74
N VAL A 462 -39.78 16.76 14.18
CA VAL A 462 -38.45 16.33 14.62
C VAL A 462 -37.45 17.46 14.40
N LEU A 463 -37.43 18.04 13.19
CA LEU A 463 -36.53 19.13 12.85
C LEU A 463 -36.80 20.39 13.67
N ALA A 464 -38.08 20.73 13.90
CA ALA A 464 -38.45 21.86 14.74
C ALA A 464 -37.97 21.67 16.19
N LEU A 465 -38.06 20.46 16.75
CA LEU A 465 -37.55 20.16 18.08
C LEU A 465 -36.02 20.25 18.13
N ILE A 466 -35.31 19.60 17.20
CA ILE A 466 -33.83 19.63 17.15
C ILE A 466 -33.32 21.06 16.99
N SER A 467 -33.94 21.86 16.12
CA SER A 467 -33.60 23.27 15.93
C SER A 467 -33.85 24.10 17.19
N LYS A 468 -34.95 23.85 17.91
CA LYS A 468 -35.25 24.52 19.18
C LYS A 468 -34.25 24.17 20.29
N GLU A 469 -33.79 22.91 20.33
CA GLU A 469 -32.86 22.40 21.34
C GLU A 469 -31.38 22.68 21.00
N ARG A 470 -31.11 23.36 19.88
CA ARG A 470 -29.78 23.85 19.49
C ARG A 470 -29.18 24.74 20.58
N GLY A 471 -28.01 24.38 21.10
CA GLY A 471 -27.33 25.09 22.19
C GLY A 471 -27.93 24.87 23.58
N HIS A 472 -28.92 23.98 23.71
CA HIS A 472 -29.48 23.54 25.00
C HIS A 472 -29.21 22.05 25.21
N HIS A 473 -29.90 21.19 24.46
CA HIS A 473 -29.62 19.76 24.45
C HIS A 473 -28.39 19.47 23.59
N PHE A 474 -28.33 20.03 22.39
CA PHE A 474 -27.36 19.62 21.36
C PHE A 474 -26.32 20.69 21.08
N ASP A 475 -25.12 20.23 20.69
CA ASP A 475 -24.06 21.09 20.16
C ASP A 475 -24.59 21.88 18.94
N PRO A 476 -24.53 23.22 18.97
CA PRO A 476 -24.98 24.06 17.86
C PRO A 476 -24.35 23.69 16.52
N THR A 477 -23.07 23.32 16.52
CA THR A 477 -22.30 22.99 15.32
C THR A 477 -22.83 21.71 14.67
N LEU A 478 -23.12 20.70 15.48
CA LEU A 478 -23.65 19.43 14.99
C LEU A 478 -25.07 19.58 14.44
N VAL A 479 -25.90 20.39 15.09
CA VAL A 479 -27.25 20.70 14.58
C VAL A 479 -27.17 21.41 13.23
N ASP A 480 -26.30 22.41 13.09
CA ASP A 480 -26.13 23.14 11.84
C ASP A 480 -25.64 22.22 10.71
N LEU A 481 -24.69 21.32 10.99
CA LEU A 481 -24.22 20.31 10.04
C LEU A 481 -25.33 19.36 9.61
N MET A 482 -26.12 18.83 10.55
CA MET A 482 -27.24 17.94 10.23
C MET A 482 -28.28 18.64 9.35
N MET A 483 -28.59 19.90 9.63
CA MET A 483 -29.57 20.67 8.86
C MET A 483 -29.06 20.99 7.44
N ALA A 484 -27.76 21.27 7.29
CA ALA A 484 -27.14 21.53 5.99
C ALA A 484 -27.06 20.27 5.10
N HIS A 485 -26.96 19.08 5.72
CA HIS A 485 -26.81 17.78 5.04
C HIS A 485 -28.00 16.85 5.27
N LEU A 486 -29.18 17.40 5.53
CA LEU A 486 -30.35 16.64 5.98
C LEU A 486 -30.72 15.49 5.03
N ASP A 487 -30.61 15.72 3.71
CA ASP A 487 -30.94 14.70 2.70
C ASP A 487 -30.12 13.42 2.85
N ASP A 488 -28.84 13.53 3.26
CA ASP A 488 -27.95 12.38 3.48
C ASP A 488 -28.40 11.56 4.71
N PHE A 489 -28.80 12.24 5.79
CA PHE A 489 -29.37 11.58 6.98
C PHE A 489 -30.71 10.91 6.67
N LEU A 490 -31.56 11.54 5.86
CA LEU A 490 -32.84 10.95 5.44
C LEU A 490 -32.63 9.74 4.53
N ALA A 491 -31.63 9.76 3.66
CA ALA A 491 -31.28 8.62 2.81
C ALA A 491 -30.89 7.40 3.64
N ILE A 492 -30.06 7.58 4.68
CA ILE A 492 -29.71 6.51 5.63
C ILE A 492 -30.97 5.96 6.33
N ARG A 493 -31.83 6.84 6.84
CA ARG A 493 -33.08 6.43 7.51
C ARG A 493 -33.97 5.61 6.57
N ASP A 494 -34.16 6.08 5.34
CA ASP A 494 -35.06 5.48 4.38
C ASP A 494 -34.53 4.14 3.83
N GLN A 495 -33.21 3.99 3.73
CA GLN A 495 -32.55 2.72 3.38
C GLN A 495 -32.72 1.65 4.46
N TYR A 496 -32.75 2.03 5.74
CA TYR A 496 -32.82 1.11 6.88
C TYR A 496 -34.12 1.26 7.67
N ARG A 497 -35.26 1.36 6.98
CA ARG A 497 -36.58 1.46 7.64
C ARG A 497 -36.95 0.20 8.40
N ASP A 498 -37.54 0.39 9.56
CA ASP A 498 -38.18 -0.68 10.32
C ASP A 498 -39.37 -1.24 9.53
N HIS A 499 -39.35 -2.54 9.26
CA HIS A 499 -40.50 -3.26 8.69
C HIS A 499 -41.19 -3.98 9.84
N TYR A 500 -42.13 -3.31 10.48
CA TYR A 500 -42.98 -3.93 11.48
C TYR A 500 -43.94 -4.90 10.78
N LEU A 501 -43.61 -6.19 10.78
CA LEU A 501 -44.58 -7.25 10.53
C LEU A 501 -45.54 -7.22 11.72
N GLY A 502 -46.77 -6.77 11.49
CA GLY A 502 -47.78 -6.56 12.53
C GLY A 502 -48.00 -7.78 13.43
N ASP A 503 -48.46 -7.49 14.65
CA ASP A 503 -48.73 -8.44 15.74
C ASP A 503 -49.29 -9.80 15.28
N HIS A 504 -48.56 -10.87 15.61
CA HIS A 504 -49.08 -12.24 15.70
C HIS A 504 -49.20 -12.65 17.16
#